data_AF-A0A969IDH0-F1
#
_entry.id   AF-A0A969IDH0-F1
#
_cell.length_a   1.000
_cell.length_b   1.000
_cell.length_c   1.000
_cell.angle_alpha   90.00
_cell.angle_beta   90.00
_cell.angle_gamma   90.00
#
_symmetry.space_group_name_H-M   'P 1'
#
loop_
_entity.id
_entity.type
_entity.pdbx_description
1 polymer ?
#
loop_
_entity_poly.entity_id
_entity_poly.type
_entity_poly.pdbx_seq_one_letter_code
_entity_poly.pdbx_strand_id
1 'polypeptide(L)'
;MDHDPLAAMFLIAIFVFFERYIAIQKASRLDGNFMNIIRDHIVSGNVTAARSFAKNTNNPVARIVDKGIQRIGKPINMIEGSMENVAQLEMYNLEKNLNFLTVISRAAPIFGFVGTLVGLMQLFSQIYQANELEIATISQGIYTKLITSITGLLIGLIAYLFYNYLHTQIEKSVNRMEVAAADFLDVLQEPTR
;
A
#
# COMPACT_ATOMS: atom_id res chain seq x y z
N MET A 1 -7.04 4.71 31.92
CA MET A 1 -6.42 4.69 30.58
C MET A 1 -7.45 4.04 29.68
N ASP A 2 -8.54 4.77 29.45
CA ASP A 2 -9.68 4.30 28.66
C ASP A 2 -9.21 4.14 27.22
N HIS A 3 -9.50 2.98 26.63
CA HIS A 3 -9.05 2.64 25.29
C HIS A 3 -9.80 3.47 24.26
N ASP A 4 -9.36 4.70 24.00
CA ASP A 4 -9.88 5.55 22.94
C ASP A 4 -9.71 4.81 21.60
N PRO A 5 -10.81 4.36 20.95
CA PRO A 5 -10.73 3.60 19.69
C PRO A 5 -9.98 4.40 18.60
N LEU A 6 -10.12 5.73 18.65
CA LEU A 6 -9.40 6.66 17.78
C LEU A 6 -7.88 6.58 17.95
N ALA A 7 -7.37 6.51 19.19
CA ALA A 7 -5.94 6.38 19.44
C ALA A 7 -5.39 5.05 18.92
N ALA A 8 -6.13 3.95 19.11
CA ALA A 8 -5.77 2.65 18.56
C ALA A 8 -5.73 2.68 17.02
N MET A 9 -6.74 3.26 16.37
CA MET A 9 -6.78 3.41 14.91
C MET A 9 -5.62 4.26 14.38
N PHE A 10 -5.25 5.33 15.08
CA PHE A 10 -4.10 6.16 14.71
C PHE A 10 -2.78 5.40 14.80
N LEU A 11 -2.56 4.64 15.88
CA LEU A 11 -1.37 3.81 16.05
C LEU A 11 -1.27 2.73 14.97
N ILE A 12 -2.39 2.06 14.64
CA ILE A 12 -2.44 1.07 13.57
C ILE A 12 -2.13 1.74 12.21
N ALA A 13 -2.70 2.91 11.93
CA ALA A 13 -2.45 3.63 10.68
C ALA A 13 -0.96 3.98 10.52
N ILE A 14 -0.32 4.49 11.58
CA ILE A 14 1.12 4.78 11.58
C ILE A 14 1.93 3.50 11.37
N PHE A 15 1.63 2.44 12.11
CA PHE A 15 2.36 1.17 12.00
C PHE A 15 2.29 0.59 10.59
N VAL A 16 1.08 0.51 10.01
CA VAL A 16 0.87 0.02 8.64
C VAL A 16 1.58 0.91 7.64
N PHE A 17 1.52 2.24 7.80
CA PHE A 17 2.22 3.15 6.90
C PHE A 17 3.73 2.89 6.84
N PHE A 18 4.41 2.79 7.99
CA PHE A 18 5.85 2.57 8.01
C PHE A 18 6.24 1.16 7.54
N GLU A 19 5.50 0.12 7.93
CA GLU A 19 5.72 -1.26 7.44
C GLU A 19 5.65 -1.31 5.91
N ARG A 20 4.59 -0.74 5.33
CA ARG A 20 4.37 -0.72 3.89
C ARG A 20 5.33 0.19 3.15
N TYR A 21 5.64 1.36 3.69
CA TYR A 21 6.61 2.28 3.11
C TYR A 21 7.96 1.60 2.88
N ILE A 22 8.47 0.90 3.90
CA ILE A 22 9.75 0.19 3.81
C ILE A 22 9.65 -0.98 2.82
N ALA A 23 8.56 -1.75 2.82
CA ALA A 23 8.35 -2.86 1.90
C ALA A 23 8.35 -2.40 0.43
N ILE A 24 7.57 -1.36 0.11
CA ILE A 24 7.46 -0.80 -1.24
C ILE A 24 8.77 -0.16 -1.68
N GLN A 25 9.46 0.56 -0.79
CA GLN A 25 10.74 1.19 -1.12
C GLN A 25 11.82 0.14 -1.41
N LYS A 26 11.86 -0.97 -0.68
CA LYS A 26 12.76 -2.10 -0.98
C LYS A 26 12.45 -2.71 -2.35
N ALA A 27 11.17 -2.94 -2.64
CA ALA A 27 10.73 -3.47 -3.94
C ALA A 27 10.99 -2.50 -5.11
N SER A 28 11.05 -1.21 -4.86
CA SER A 28 11.32 -0.19 -5.89
C SER A 28 12.81 -0.02 -6.23
N ARG A 29 13.73 -0.61 -5.46
CA ARG A 29 15.17 -0.50 -5.74
C ARG A 29 15.58 -1.57 -6.76
N LEU A 30 15.73 -1.14 -8.01
CA LEU A 30 16.32 -1.93 -9.09
C LEU A 30 17.50 -1.16 -9.68
N ASP A 31 18.58 -1.87 -10.01
CA ASP A 31 19.70 -1.28 -10.75
C ASP A 31 19.22 -0.91 -12.17
N GLY A 32 19.51 0.31 -12.62
CA GLY A 32 19.17 0.75 -13.99
C GLY A 32 19.84 -0.09 -15.07
N ASN A 33 20.94 -0.76 -14.76
CA ASN A 33 21.62 -1.67 -15.68
C ASN A 33 21.05 -3.09 -15.70
N PHE A 34 20.07 -3.41 -14.84
CA PHE A 34 19.55 -4.77 -14.72
C PHE A 34 19.10 -5.33 -16.07
N MET A 35 18.32 -4.58 -16.84
CA MET A 35 17.78 -5.06 -18.12
C MET A 35 18.82 -5.11 -19.23
N ASN A 36 19.81 -4.21 -19.20
CA ASN A 36 20.95 -4.26 -20.12
C ASN A 36 21.76 -5.55 -19.92
N ILE A 37 22.04 -5.93 -18.67
CA ILE A 37 22.78 -7.16 -18.34
C ILE A 37 21.99 -8.41 -18.75
N ILE A 38 20.66 -8.41 -18.52
CA ILE A 38 19.79 -9.51 -18.96
C ILE A 38 19.80 -9.65 -20.48
N ARG A 39 19.65 -8.53 -21.21
CA ARG A 39 19.73 -8.48 -22.68
C ARG A 39 21.06 -9.06 -23.18
N ASP A 40 22.19 -8.59 -22.64
CA ASP A 40 23.53 -9.05 -23.05
C ASP A 40 23.69 -10.58 -22.87
N HIS A 41 23.20 -11.13 -21.75
CA HIS A 41 23.24 -12.57 -21.51
C HIS A 41 22.32 -13.37 -22.44
N ILE A 42 21.15 -12.83 -22.81
CA ILE A 42 20.22 -13.52 -23.73
C ILE A 42 20.76 -13.50 -25.16
N VAL A 43 21.23 -12.34 -25.64
CA VAL A 43 21.77 -12.18 -27.00
C VAL A 43 23.06 -13.00 -27.18
N SER A 44 23.90 -13.11 -26.15
CA SER A 44 25.08 -13.99 -26.17
C SER A 44 24.76 -15.49 -26.04
N GLY A 45 23.48 -15.87 -25.92
CA GLY A 45 23.02 -17.25 -25.76
C GLY A 45 23.24 -17.83 -24.36
N ASN A 46 23.72 -17.04 -23.40
CA ASN A 46 23.98 -17.46 -22.04
C ASN A 46 22.75 -17.31 -21.12
N VAL A 47 21.71 -18.08 -21.43
CA VAL A 47 20.43 -18.09 -20.69
C VAL A 47 20.62 -18.48 -19.22
N THR A 48 21.59 -19.36 -18.92
CA THR A 48 21.91 -19.79 -17.55
C THR A 48 22.44 -18.64 -16.70
N ALA A 49 23.30 -17.79 -17.26
CA ALA A 49 23.80 -16.60 -16.57
C ALA A 49 22.68 -15.56 -16.37
N ALA A 50 21.85 -15.30 -17.38
CA ALA A 50 20.69 -14.42 -17.27
C ALA A 50 19.77 -14.86 -16.13
N ARG A 51 19.46 -16.15 -16.06
CA ARG A 51 18.61 -16.72 -15.00
C ARG A 51 19.23 -16.55 -13.62
N SER A 52 20.53 -16.84 -13.49
CA SER A 52 21.24 -16.74 -12.21
C SER A 52 21.26 -15.28 -11.70
N PHE A 53 21.49 -14.33 -12.60
CA PHE A 53 21.46 -12.91 -12.28
C PHE A 53 20.07 -12.43 -11.86
N ALA A 54 19.03 -12.81 -12.60
CA ALA A 54 17.64 -12.49 -12.27
C ALA A 54 17.22 -13.10 -10.91
N LYS A 55 17.54 -14.37 -10.67
CA LYS A 55 17.20 -15.08 -9.42
C LYS A 55 17.88 -14.48 -8.19
N ASN A 56 19.12 -13.99 -8.33
CA ASN A 56 19.87 -13.39 -7.23
C ASN A 56 19.46 -11.94 -6.94
N THR A 57 18.66 -11.32 -7.82
CA THR A 57 18.16 -9.97 -7.65
C THR A 57 16.81 -10.00 -6.93
N ASN A 58 16.76 -9.58 -5.67
CA ASN A 58 15.52 -9.57 -4.88
C ASN A 58 14.63 -8.35 -5.23
N ASN A 59 14.04 -8.37 -6.42
CA ASN A 59 13.17 -7.32 -6.93
C ASN A 59 11.97 -7.93 -7.69
N PRO A 60 10.75 -7.34 -7.63
CA PRO A 60 9.61 -7.80 -8.41
C PRO A 60 9.89 -7.94 -9.91
N VAL A 61 10.57 -6.94 -10.51
CA VAL A 61 10.96 -6.96 -11.93
C VAL A 61 11.83 -8.19 -12.24
N ALA A 62 12.79 -8.47 -11.38
CA ALA A 62 13.69 -9.60 -11.57
C ALA A 62 12.98 -10.95 -11.49
N ARG A 63 11.96 -11.08 -10.62
CA ARG A 63 11.13 -12.30 -10.52
C ARG A 63 10.26 -12.51 -11.77
N ILE A 64 9.74 -11.45 -12.36
CA ILE A 64 8.99 -11.51 -13.63
C ILE A 64 9.91 -11.96 -14.75
N VAL A 65 11.09 -11.35 -14.86
CA VAL A 65 12.07 -11.66 -15.90
C VAL A 65 12.62 -13.08 -15.75
N ASP A 66 12.94 -13.54 -14.53
CA ASP A 66 13.31 -14.95 -14.29
C ASP A 66 12.21 -15.91 -14.77
N LYS A 67 10.93 -15.57 -14.58
CA LYS A 67 9.83 -16.38 -15.10
C LYS A 67 9.80 -16.43 -16.62
N GLY A 68 10.04 -15.30 -17.28
CA GLY A 68 10.20 -15.21 -18.73
C GLY A 68 11.34 -16.08 -19.23
N ILE A 69 12.51 -15.98 -18.60
CA ILE A 69 13.73 -16.74 -18.92
C ILE A 69 13.48 -18.25 -18.84
N GLN A 70 12.78 -18.72 -17.80
CA GLN A 70 12.42 -20.14 -17.64
C GLN A 70 11.51 -20.69 -18.75
N ARG A 71 10.87 -19.82 -19.52
CA ARG A 71 9.92 -20.17 -20.58
C ARG A 71 10.46 -19.88 -21.98
N ILE A 72 11.71 -19.44 -22.11
CA ILE A 72 12.37 -19.27 -23.42
C ILE A 72 12.27 -20.59 -24.23
N GLY A 73 11.94 -20.45 -25.52
CA GLY A 73 11.65 -21.57 -26.42
C GLY A 73 10.18 -22.00 -26.45
N LYS A 74 9.31 -21.41 -25.63
CA LYS A 74 7.84 -21.50 -25.78
C LYS A 74 7.32 -20.36 -26.67
N PRO A 75 6.10 -20.48 -27.22
CA PRO A 75 5.44 -19.37 -27.91
C PRO A 75 5.39 -18.11 -27.04
N ILE A 76 5.62 -16.93 -27.64
CA ILE A 76 5.71 -15.63 -26.94
C ILE A 76 4.50 -15.37 -26.05
N ASN A 77 3.29 -15.64 -26.53
CA ASN A 77 2.05 -15.49 -25.75
C ASN A 77 2.03 -16.32 -24.45
N MET A 78 2.67 -17.50 -24.43
CA MET A 78 2.78 -18.34 -23.23
C MET A 78 3.83 -17.80 -22.25
N ILE A 79 4.87 -17.14 -22.77
CA ILE A 79 5.91 -16.47 -21.97
C ILE A 79 5.30 -15.24 -21.31
N GLU A 80 4.68 -14.37 -22.10
CA GLU A 80 3.97 -13.16 -21.66
C GLU A 80 2.93 -13.50 -20.60
N GLY A 81 2.02 -14.44 -20.86
CA GLY A 81 1.02 -14.85 -19.88
C GLY A 81 1.63 -15.41 -18.59
N SER A 82 2.80 -16.08 -18.65
CA SER A 82 3.50 -16.54 -17.43
C SER A 82 4.11 -15.38 -16.64
N MET A 83 4.61 -14.36 -17.32
CA MET A 83 5.17 -13.15 -16.74
C MET A 83 4.09 -12.28 -16.09
N GLU A 84 2.96 -12.10 -16.79
CA GLU A 84 1.80 -11.34 -16.29
C GLU A 84 1.23 -11.96 -15.01
N ASN A 85 1.10 -13.29 -14.96
CA ASN A 85 0.68 -13.99 -13.73
C ASN A 85 1.60 -13.69 -12.54
N VAL A 86 2.92 -13.63 -12.76
CA VAL A 86 3.87 -13.25 -11.70
C VAL A 86 3.74 -11.77 -11.35
N ALA A 87 3.57 -10.89 -12.32
CA ALA A 87 3.36 -9.47 -12.10
C ALA A 87 2.11 -9.20 -11.23
N GLN A 88 1.00 -9.90 -11.49
CA GLN A 88 -0.21 -9.82 -10.67
C GLN A 88 0.03 -10.29 -9.23
N LEU A 89 0.78 -11.37 -9.03
CA LEU A 89 1.15 -11.85 -7.68
C LEU A 89 2.03 -10.84 -6.94
N GLU A 90 2.99 -10.21 -7.63
CA GLU A 90 3.83 -9.17 -7.06
C GLU A 90 3.03 -7.91 -6.70
N MET A 91 2.12 -7.46 -7.57
CA MET A 91 1.20 -6.36 -7.29
C MET A 91 0.34 -6.66 -6.07
N TYR A 92 -0.26 -7.84 -5.99
CA TYR A 92 -1.04 -8.27 -4.82
C TYR A 92 -0.22 -8.23 -3.52
N ASN A 93 1.04 -8.67 -3.57
CA ASN A 93 1.94 -8.61 -2.41
C ASN A 93 2.31 -7.16 -2.03
N LEU A 94 2.41 -6.26 -3.00
CA LEU A 94 2.65 -4.82 -2.79
C LEU A 94 1.41 -4.08 -2.25
N GLU A 95 0.20 -4.54 -2.55
CA GLU A 95 -1.05 -3.98 -2.02
C GLU A 95 -1.44 -4.54 -0.66
N LYS A 96 -0.80 -5.62 -0.22
CA LYS A 96 -1.09 -6.26 1.07
C LYS A 96 -1.11 -5.24 2.21
N ASN A 97 -2.12 -5.33 3.06
CA ASN A 97 -2.38 -4.47 4.22
C ASN A 97 -2.69 -2.99 3.91
N LEU A 98 -2.59 -2.48 2.67
CA LEU A 98 -2.99 -1.09 2.36
C LEU A 98 -4.49 -0.86 2.65
N ASN A 99 -5.31 -1.89 2.49
CA ASN A 99 -6.74 -1.81 2.80
C ASN A 99 -7.04 -1.37 4.24
N PHE A 100 -6.15 -1.61 5.21
CA PHE A 100 -6.35 -1.11 6.57
C PHE A 100 -6.37 0.41 6.63
N LEU A 101 -5.52 1.10 5.85
CA LEU A 101 -5.53 2.57 5.76
C LEU A 101 -6.83 3.07 5.14
N THR A 102 -7.33 2.39 4.10
CA THR A 102 -8.64 2.70 3.50
C THR A 102 -9.78 2.53 4.49
N VAL A 103 -9.77 1.44 5.27
CA VAL A 103 -10.79 1.21 6.30
C VAL A 103 -10.69 2.28 7.40
N ILE A 104 -9.50 2.57 7.92
CA ILE A 104 -9.30 3.57 8.98
C ILE A 104 -9.71 4.96 8.51
N SER A 105 -9.36 5.35 7.27
CA SER A 105 -9.73 6.66 6.72
C SER A 105 -11.23 6.90 6.69
N ARG A 106 -12.02 5.84 6.48
CA ARG A 106 -13.49 5.90 6.46
C ARG A 106 -14.11 5.73 7.85
N ALA A 107 -13.54 4.86 8.67
CA ALA A 107 -14.12 4.50 9.95
C ALA A 107 -13.79 5.53 11.06
N ALA A 108 -12.59 6.11 11.09
CA ALA A 108 -12.19 7.03 12.16
C ALA A 108 -13.12 8.28 12.29
N PRO A 109 -13.54 8.94 11.19
CA PRO A 109 -14.54 10.00 11.25
C PRO A 109 -15.87 9.55 11.86
N ILE A 110 -16.33 8.35 11.51
CA ILE A 110 -17.59 7.78 12.01
C ILE A 110 -17.47 7.52 13.51
N PHE A 111 -16.35 6.96 13.98
CA PHE A 111 -16.10 6.77 15.41
C PHE A 111 -16.07 8.09 16.19
N GLY A 112 -15.44 9.14 15.64
CA GLY A 112 -15.44 10.48 16.25
C GLY A 112 -16.84 11.08 16.36
N PHE A 113 -17.65 10.93 15.31
CA PHE A 113 -19.04 11.38 15.29
C PHE A 113 -19.90 10.62 16.32
N VAL A 114 -19.81 9.28 16.35
CA VAL A 114 -20.53 8.44 17.31
C VAL A 114 -20.13 8.78 18.75
N GLY A 115 -18.84 8.96 19.02
CA GLY A 115 -18.35 9.36 20.35
C GLY A 115 -18.92 10.70 20.82
N THR A 116 -19.11 11.63 19.89
CA THR A 116 -19.75 12.93 20.17
C THR A 116 -21.23 12.75 20.51
N LEU A 117 -21.97 11.96 19.73
CA LEU A 117 -23.39 11.70 19.97
C LEU A 117 -23.63 11.02 21.31
N VAL A 118 -22.86 9.97 21.63
CA VAL A 118 -22.95 9.27 22.91
C VAL A 118 -22.59 10.21 24.07
N GLY A 119 -21.54 11.02 23.90
CA GLY A 119 -21.12 11.99 24.90
C GLY A 119 -22.16 13.08 25.18
N LEU A 120 -22.83 13.59 24.15
CA LEU A 120 -23.92 14.55 24.30
C LEU A 120 -25.13 13.90 24.97
N MET A 121 -25.48 12.66 24.62
CA MET A 121 -26.56 11.92 25.28
C MET A 121 -26.30 11.75 26.78
N GLN A 122 -25.07 11.41 27.17
CA GLN A 122 -24.67 11.32 28.58
C GLN A 122 -24.73 12.67 29.29
N LEU A 123 -24.25 13.73 28.64
CA LEU A 123 -24.29 15.10 29.17
C LEU A 123 -25.72 15.53 29.49
N PHE A 124 -26.66 15.35 28.57
CA PHE A 124 -28.07 15.70 28.79
C PHE A 124 -28.74 14.83 29.86
N SER A 125 -28.38 13.55 29.97
CA SER A 125 -28.88 12.67 31.03
C SER A 125 -28.44 13.15 32.42
N GLN A 126 -27.19 13.61 32.56
CA GLN A 126 -26.67 14.15 33.82
C GLN A 126 -27.38 15.45 34.22
N ILE A 127 -27.60 16.36 33.27
CA ILE A 127 -28.33 17.62 33.49
C ILE A 127 -29.75 17.33 33.98
N TYR A 128 -30.43 16.38 33.34
CA TYR A 128 -31.79 15.97 33.72
C TYR A 128 -31.84 15.42 35.16
N GLN A 129 -30.85 14.62 35.57
CA GLN A 129 -30.79 14.05 36.92
C GLN A 129 -30.40 15.07 37.99
N ALA A 130 -29.50 15.99 37.69
CA ALA A 130 -29.03 17.01 38.62
C ALA A 130 -30.07 18.09 38.91
N ASN A 131 -31.04 18.29 38.00
CA ASN A 131 -32.05 19.35 38.06
C ASN A 131 -31.44 20.77 38.23
N GLU A 132 -30.17 20.91 37.83
CA GLU A 132 -29.38 22.13 37.91
C GLU A 132 -28.76 22.41 36.53
N LEU A 133 -28.95 23.63 36.04
CA LEU A 133 -28.48 24.08 34.72
C LEU A 133 -27.33 25.05 34.89
N GLU A 134 -26.16 24.52 35.22
CA GLU A 134 -24.93 25.32 35.21
C GLU A 134 -24.37 25.40 33.78
N ILE A 135 -24.52 26.57 33.15
CA ILE A 135 -24.10 26.82 31.76
C ILE A 135 -22.62 26.47 31.54
N ALA A 136 -21.74 26.78 32.50
CA ALA A 136 -20.32 26.50 32.41
C ALA A 136 -20.03 25.00 32.22
N THR A 137 -20.69 24.14 33.00
CA THR A 137 -20.56 22.69 32.93
C THR A 137 -21.04 22.13 31.59
N ILE A 138 -22.15 22.67 31.07
CA ILE A 138 -22.70 22.29 29.76
C ILE A 138 -21.74 22.68 28.63
N SER A 139 -21.28 23.95 28.63
CA SER A 139 -20.38 24.46 27.61
C SER A 139 -19.07 23.67 27.56
N GLN A 140 -18.49 23.36 28.73
CA GLN A 140 -17.28 22.55 28.80
C GLN A 140 -17.52 21.12 28.29
N GLY A 141 -18.64 20.49 28.69
CA GLY A 141 -19.01 19.15 28.23
C GLY A 141 -19.15 19.07 26.71
N ILE A 142 -19.88 20.02 26.10
CA ILE A 142 -20.03 20.10 24.64
C ILE A 142 -18.68 20.30 23.96
N TYR A 143 -17.85 21.23 24.46
CA TYR A 143 -16.53 21.51 23.91
C TYR A 143 -15.65 20.27 23.84
N THR A 144 -15.56 19.49 24.93
CA THR A 144 -14.78 18.25 24.96
C THR A 144 -15.30 17.21 23.96
N LYS A 145 -16.63 17.09 23.79
CA LYS A 145 -17.19 16.13 22.81
C LYS A 145 -16.92 16.57 21.37
N LEU A 146 -16.97 17.86 21.07
CA LEU A 146 -16.63 18.38 19.73
C LEU A 146 -15.18 18.09 19.33
N ILE A 147 -14.23 18.19 20.27
CA ILE A 147 -12.83 17.82 20.02
C ILE A 147 -12.72 16.37 19.56
N THR A 148 -13.49 15.45 20.15
CA THR A 148 -13.49 14.02 19.78
C THR A 148 -13.86 13.81 18.31
N SER A 149 -14.86 14.55 17.80
CA SER A 149 -15.24 14.53 16.38
C SER A 149 -14.12 15.02 15.47
N ILE A 150 -13.51 16.15 15.83
CA ILE A 150 -12.41 16.76 15.07
C ILE A 150 -11.21 15.81 15.01
N THR A 151 -10.86 15.17 16.12
CA THR A 151 -9.79 14.16 16.18
C THR A 151 -10.07 12.98 15.25
N GLY A 152 -11.31 12.47 15.21
CA GLY A 152 -11.70 11.41 14.28
C GLY A 152 -11.54 11.78 12.82
N LEU A 153 -11.93 13.01 12.45
CA LEU A 153 -11.75 13.55 11.10
C LEU A 153 -10.27 13.70 10.73
N LEU A 154 -9.45 14.22 11.64
CA LEU A 154 -8.01 14.38 11.41
C LEU A 154 -7.31 13.03 11.19
N ILE A 155 -7.61 12.03 12.03
CA ILE A 155 -7.06 10.68 11.88
C ILE A 155 -7.50 10.07 10.54
N GLY A 156 -8.78 10.23 10.18
CA GLY A 156 -9.31 9.76 8.91
C GLY A 156 -8.58 10.37 7.71
N LEU A 157 -8.36 11.68 7.73
CA LEU A 157 -7.63 12.42 6.70
C LEU A 157 -6.18 11.97 6.59
N ILE A 158 -5.47 11.81 7.71
CA ILE A 158 -4.07 11.34 7.70
C ILE A 158 -3.97 9.94 7.10
N ALA A 159 -4.85 9.01 7.49
CA ALA A 159 -4.87 7.65 6.93
C ALA A 159 -5.16 7.65 5.42
N TYR A 160 -6.03 8.55 4.94
CA TYR A 160 -6.29 8.72 3.52
C TYR A 160 -5.06 9.22 2.75
N LEU A 161 -4.33 10.20 3.29
CA LEU A 161 -3.11 10.70 2.67
C LEU A 161 -2.02 9.63 2.62
N PHE A 162 -1.86 8.85 3.70
CA PHE A 162 -0.94 7.71 3.75
C PHE A 162 -1.29 6.66 2.69
N TYR A 163 -2.56 6.30 2.56
CA TYR A 163 -3.01 5.37 1.53
C TYR A 163 -2.65 5.86 0.13
N ASN A 164 -3.03 7.09 -0.23
CA ASN A 164 -2.79 7.64 -1.56
C ASN A 164 -1.30 7.69 -1.90
N TYR A 165 -0.47 8.13 -0.95
CA TYR A 165 0.97 8.17 -1.15
C TYR A 165 1.56 6.79 -1.44
N LEU A 166 1.21 5.78 -0.63
CA LEU A 166 1.71 4.42 -0.84
C LEU A 166 1.16 3.80 -2.12
N HIS A 167 -0.10 4.06 -2.45
CA HIS A 167 -0.74 3.57 -3.67
C HIS A 167 -0.02 4.08 -4.92
N THR A 168 0.29 5.38 -5.01
CA THR A 168 1.08 5.94 -6.12
C THR A 168 2.47 5.30 -6.23
N GLN A 169 3.09 4.93 -5.10
CA GLN A 169 4.39 4.27 -5.13
C GLN A 169 4.28 2.82 -5.63
N ILE A 170 3.18 2.13 -5.34
CA ILE A 170 2.88 0.80 -5.90
C ILE A 170 2.66 0.90 -7.41
N GLU A 171 1.84 1.85 -7.87
CA GLU A 171 1.60 2.07 -9.31
C GLU A 171 2.90 2.31 -10.08
N LYS A 172 3.83 3.11 -9.53
CA LYS A 172 5.17 3.27 -10.10
C LYS A 172 5.95 1.96 -10.18
N SER A 173 5.81 1.09 -9.19
CA SER A 173 6.44 -0.24 -9.21
C SER A 173 5.79 -1.16 -10.24
N VAL A 174 4.47 -1.10 -10.40
CA VAL A 174 3.72 -1.85 -11.43
C VAL A 174 4.13 -1.42 -12.82
N ASN A 175 4.17 -0.11 -13.08
CA ASN A 175 4.63 0.41 -14.37
C ASN A 175 6.05 -0.07 -14.72
N ARG A 176 6.97 -0.11 -13.75
CA ARG A 176 8.33 -0.66 -13.98
C ARG A 176 8.34 -2.15 -14.30
N MET A 177 7.43 -2.91 -13.71
CA MET A 177 7.25 -4.34 -14.01
C MET A 177 6.74 -4.54 -15.43
N GLU A 178 5.77 -3.74 -15.87
CA GLU A 178 5.22 -3.77 -17.23
C GLU A 178 6.27 -3.38 -18.27
N VAL A 179 6.98 -2.28 -18.07
CA VAL A 179 8.06 -1.83 -18.96
C VAL A 179 9.13 -2.90 -19.10
N ALA A 180 9.62 -3.46 -17.99
CA ALA A 180 10.65 -4.49 -18.04
C ALA A 180 10.15 -5.81 -18.67
N ALA A 181 8.86 -6.13 -18.53
CA ALA A 181 8.27 -7.28 -19.20
C ALA A 181 8.22 -7.06 -20.71
N ALA A 182 7.79 -5.88 -21.16
CA ALA A 182 7.79 -5.51 -22.57
C ALA A 182 9.22 -5.53 -23.16
N ASP A 183 10.18 -4.88 -22.49
CA ASP A 183 11.59 -4.86 -22.90
C ASP A 183 12.15 -6.28 -23.07
N PHE A 184 11.81 -7.19 -22.15
CA PHE A 184 12.24 -8.59 -22.23
C PHE A 184 11.61 -9.32 -23.42
N LEU A 185 10.33 -9.11 -23.69
CA LEU A 185 9.66 -9.72 -24.85
C LEU A 185 10.21 -9.19 -26.16
N ASP A 186 10.55 -7.90 -26.24
CA ASP A 186 11.19 -7.28 -27.40
C ASP A 186 12.56 -7.93 -27.67
N VAL A 187 13.38 -8.16 -26.63
CA VAL A 187 14.68 -8.86 -26.76
C VAL A 187 14.51 -10.27 -27.34
N LEU A 188 13.41 -10.96 -27.05
CA LEU A 188 13.13 -12.29 -27.63
C LEU A 188 12.65 -12.23 -29.08
N GLN A 189 12.13 -11.09 -29.53
CA GLN A 189 11.62 -10.88 -30.89
C GLN A 189 12.65 -10.20 -31.80
N GLU A 190 13.72 -9.61 -31.24
CA GLU A 190 14.81 -9.04 -32.03
C GLU A 190 15.39 -10.12 -32.97
N PRO A 191 15.41 -9.87 -34.29
CA PRO A 191 15.94 -10.84 -35.23
C PRO A 191 17.43 -11.06 -34.93
N THR A 192 17.78 -12.26 -34.47
CA THR A 192 19.16 -12.74 -34.42
C THR A 192 19.75 -12.61 -35.82
N ARG A 193 20.72 -11.70 -35.98
CA ARG A 193 21.53 -11.58 -37.19
C ARG A 193 22.32 -12.85 -37.45
#